data_AF-A0A916XFM1-F1
#
_entry.id   AF-A0A916XFM1-F1
#
_cell.length_a   1.000
_cell.length_b   1.000
_cell.length_c   1.000
_cell.angle_alpha   90.00
_cell.angle_beta   90.00
_cell.angle_gamma   90.00
#
_symmetry.space_group_name_H-M   'P 1'
#
loop_
_entity.id
_entity.type
_entity.pdbx_description
1 polymer ?
#
loop_
_entity_poly.entity_id
_entity_poly.type
_entity_poly.pdbx_seq_one_letter_code
_entity_poly.pdbx_strand_id
1 'polypeptide(L)'
;MTWRDRLRPASFRGVPFKVDVASKAGGRRGFNFEYPKRDTPSDEDMGRRARRYAFSGWVIGPNYQIDADALEVALNAEGPGRLVHPDFAEDMVRCEVYTRAQRRTEGGMAFFDFTFVEAGTSPAQLVTEATQPAAKKAAAATSDAAAKQLDDEIVST
;
A
#
# COMPACT_ATOMS: atom_id res chain seq x y z
N MET A 1 3.93 9.76 -29.65
CA MET A 1 4.22 9.85 -28.20
C MET A 1 5.03 8.63 -27.81
N THR A 2 6.25 8.83 -27.35
CA THR A 2 7.15 7.73 -26.98
C THR A 2 6.81 7.23 -25.57
N TRP A 3 7.28 6.05 -25.21
CA TRP A 3 7.12 5.52 -23.85
C TRP A 3 7.79 6.41 -22.79
N ARG A 4 8.84 7.15 -23.16
CA ARG A 4 9.56 8.09 -22.29
C ARG A 4 8.71 9.30 -21.89
N ASP A 5 7.83 9.77 -22.77
CA ASP A 5 6.94 10.90 -22.51
C ASP A 5 5.83 10.56 -21.48
N ARG A 6 5.65 9.26 -21.18
CA ARG A 6 4.66 8.76 -20.20
C ARG A 6 5.27 8.42 -18.84
N LEU A 7 6.59 8.53 -18.68
CA LEU A 7 7.26 8.24 -17.41
C LEU A 7 6.90 9.32 -16.40
N ARG A 8 6.09 8.95 -15.40
CA ARG A 8 5.85 9.82 -14.25
C ARG A 8 7.10 9.89 -13.39
N PRO A 9 7.39 11.05 -12.77
CA PRO A 9 8.47 11.15 -11.81
C PRO A 9 8.21 10.19 -10.64
N ALA A 10 9.22 9.39 -10.29
CA ALA A 10 9.09 8.45 -9.18
C ALA A 10 9.01 9.22 -7.87
N SER A 11 8.11 8.79 -6.98
CA SER A 11 7.99 9.39 -5.65
C SER A 11 7.46 8.41 -4.63
N PHE A 12 7.87 8.56 -3.38
CA PHE A 12 7.35 7.80 -2.25
C PHE A 12 6.89 8.77 -1.17
N ARG A 13 5.61 8.69 -0.79
CA ARG A 13 4.95 9.65 0.13
C ARG A 13 5.16 11.12 -0.27
N GLY A 14 5.30 11.40 -1.57
CA GLY A 14 5.55 12.73 -2.11
C GLY A 14 7.03 13.14 -2.23
N VAL A 15 7.97 12.34 -1.71
CA VAL A 15 9.41 12.60 -1.86
C VAL A 15 9.88 12.04 -3.21
N PRO A 16 10.41 12.88 -4.12
CA PRO A 16 10.81 12.46 -5.45
C PRO A 16 12.17 11.73 -5.45
N PHE A 17 12.32 10.74 -6.32
CA PHE A 17 13.59 10.05 -6.56
C PHE A 17 13.69 9.58 -8.03
N LYS A 18 14.87 9.08 -8.44
CA LYS A 18 15.10 8.48 -9.76
C LYS A 18 15.25 6.97 -9.63
N VAL A 19 14.84 6.23 -10.66
CA VAL A 19 14.89 4.76 -10.69
C VAL A 19 15.83 4.32 -11.81
N ASP A 20 16.66 3.30 -11.55
CA ASP A 20 17.49 2.64 -12.56
C ASP A 20 16.80 1.41 -13.14
N VAL A 21 16.54 0.46 -12.25
CA VAL A 21 16.17 -0.91 -12.56
C VAL A 21 15.05 -1.30 -11.63
N ALA A 22 13.97 -1.79 -12.21
CA ALA A 22 12.78 -2.14 -11.48
C ALA A 22 12.39 -3.60 -11.70
N SER A 23 12.23 -4.34 -10.60
CA SER A 23 11.73 -5.71 -10.61
C SER A 23 10.43 -5.81 -9.79
N LYS A 24 9.46 -6.55 -10.34
CA LYS A 24 8.17 -6.81 -9.70
C LYS A 24 7.96 -8.32 -9.60
N ALA A 25 7.90 -8.82 -8.37
CA ALA A 25 7.59 -10.20 -8.08
C ALA A 25 6.14 -10.31 -7.59
N GLY A 26 5.41 -11.27 -8.14
CA GLY A 26 4.03 -11.59 -7.76
C GLY A 26 3.66 -13.00 -8.18
N GLY A 27 2.54 -13.50 -7.68
CA GLY A 27 2.07 -14.83 -8.03
C GLY A 27 0.88 -15.27 -7.18
N ARG A 28 0.58 -16.56 -7.23
CA ARG A 28 -0.38 -17.21 -6.34
C ARG A 28 0.36 -18.21 -5.45
N ARG A 29 -0.23 -18.52 -4.30
CA ARG A 29 0.25 -19.57 -3.40
C ARG A 29 -0.50 -20.83 -3.81
N GLY A 30 0.21 -21.93 -3.99
CA GLY A 30 -0.37 -23.25 -4.20
C GLY A 30 0.20 -24.21 -3.17
N PHE A 31 -0.59 -25.23 -2.82
CA PHE A 31 -0.10 -26.40 -2.12
C PHE A 31 -0.16 -27.59 -3.06
N ASN A 32 0.96 -28.29 -3.23
CA ASN A 32 1.06 -29.41 -4.14
C ASN A 32 0.94 -30.73 -3.37
N PHE A 33 -0.08 -31.52 -3.69
CA PHE A 33 -0.27 -32.86 -3.16
C PHE A 33 0.31 -33.90 -4.12
N GLU A 34 1.27 -34.68 -3.62
CA GLU A 34 1.84 -35.83 -4.31
C GLU A 34 1.33 -37.12 -3.68
N TYR A 35 0.67 -37.95 -4.48
CA TYR A 35 0.12 -39.22 -4.04
C TYR A 35 0.97 -40.39 -4.57
N PRO A 36 1.28 -41.41 -3.74
CA PRO A 36 2.03 -42.58 -4.19
C PRO A 36 1.35 -43.26 -5.40
N LYS A 37 2.16 -43.66 -6.39
CA LYS A 37 1.74 -44.31 -7.65
C LYS A 37 0.90 -43.44 -8.60
N ARG A 38 0.92 -42.12 -8.43
CA ARG A 38 0.31 -41.18 -9.38
C ARG A 38 1.37 -40.25 -9.94
N ASP A 39 1.48 -40.21 -11.25
CA ASP A 39 2.47 -39.36 -11.95
C ASP A 39 2.02 -37.90 -12.07
N THR A 40 0.74 -37.62 -11.82
CA THR A 40 0.18 -36.26 -11.87
C THR A 40 -0.11 -35.75 -10.46
N PRO A 41 0.54 -34.67 -10.02
CA PRO A 41 0.26 -34.07 -8.73
C PRO A 41 -1.02 -33.23 -8.78
N SER A 42 -1.64 -32.99 -7.62
CA SER A 42 -2.82 -32.12 -7.49
C SER A 42 -2.41 -30.80 -6.82
N ASP A 43 -2.65 -29.67 -7.49
CA ASP A 43 -2.35 -28.33 -6.96
C ASP A 43 -3.63 -27.68 -6.41
N GLU A 44 -3.59 -27.22 -5.17
CA GLU A 44 -4.65 -26.43 -4.55
C GLU A 44 -4.23 -24.97 -4.37
N ASP A 45 -4.98 -24.05 -4.99
CA ASP A 45 -4.67 -22.62 -4.97
C ASP A 45 -5.09 -21.95 -3.66
N MET A 46 -4.10 -21.57 -2.86
CA MET A 46 -4.26 -20.89 -1.57
C MET A 46 -4.32 -19.35 -1.69
N GLY A 47 -4.69 -18.82 -2.85
CA GLY A 47 -4.90 -17.40 -3.09
C GLY A 47 -3.65 -16.63 -3.53
N ARG A 48 -3.78 -15.32 -3.62
CA ARG A 48 -2.77 -14.44 -4.21
C ARG A 48 -1.60 -14.20 -3.24
N ARG A 49 -0.35 -14.27 -3.75
CA ARG A 49 0.84 -13.79 -3.01
C ARG A 49 0.84 -12.26 -2.99
N ALA A 50 1.26 -11.68 -1.86
CA ALA A 50 1.53 -10.25 -1.79
C ALA A 50 2.54 -9.86 -2.88
N ARG A 51 2.29 -8.78 -3.62
CA ARG A 51 3.28 -8.26 -4.56
C ARG A 51 4.45 -7.68 -3.78
N ARG A 52 5.66 -8.04 -4.20
CA ARG A 52 6.90 -7.44 -3.71
C ARG A 52 7.55 -6.70 -4.87
N TYR A 53 7.96 -5.48 -4.60
CA TYR A 53 8.66 -4.61 -5.54
C TYR A 53 10.09 -4.47 -5.02
N ALA A 54 11.07 -4.80 -5.86
CA ALA A 54 12.47 -4.63 -5.53
C ALA A 54 13.12 -3.83 -6.66
N PHE A 55 13.68 -2.67 -6.32
CA PHE A 55 14.28 -1.79 -7.31
C PHE A 55 15.34 -0.90 -6.70
N SER A 56 16.23 -0.41 -7.56
CA SER A 56 17.32 0.49 -7.19
C SER A 56 17.04 1.86 -7.76
N GLY A 57 17.37 2.89 -6.98
CA GLY A 57 17.17 4.28 -7.35
C GLY A 57 18.22 5.19 -6.73
N TRP A 58 18.14 6.47 -7.07
CA TRP A 58 19.04 7.47 -6.53
C TRP A 58 18.37 8.82 -6.38
N VAL A 59 18.94 9.62 -5.48
CA VAL A 59 18.63 11.04 -5.30
C VAL A 59 19.85 11.82 -5.75
N ILE A 60 19.64 12.81 -6.61
CA ILE A 60 20.70 13.66 -7.17
C ILE A 60 20.28 15.12 -7.10
N GLY A 61 21.20 15.99 -6.69
CA GLY A 61 20.95 17.42 -6.62
C GLY A 61 21.93 18.17 -5.70
N PRO A 62 21.88 19.51 -5.71
CA PRO A 62 22.72 20.33 -4.81
C PRO A 62 22.40 20.06 -3.33
N ASN A 63 21.16 19.70 -3.02
CA ASN A 63 20.67 19.38 -1.67
C ASN A 63 20.41 17.88 -1.50
N TYR A 64 21.10 17.01 -2.27
CA TYR A 64 20.84 15.56 -2.27
C TYR A 64 20.86 14.93 -0.87
N GLN A 65 21.63 15.50 0.07
CA GLN A 65 21.72 15.02 1.43
C GLN A 65 20.43 15.29 2.22
N ILE A 66 19.84 16.48 2.08
CA ILE A 66 18.56 16.84 2.69
C ILE A 66 17.44 16.00 2.07
N ASP A 67 17.44 15.85 0.75
CA ASP A 67 16.45 15.06 0.03
C ASP A 67 16.56 13.56 0.38
N ALA A 68 17.78 13.04 0.54
CA ALA A 68 18.04 11.67 0.97
C ALA A 68 17.55 11.44 2.41
N ASP A 69 17.82 12.37 3.32
CA ASP A 69 17.37 12.28 4.71
C ASP A 69 15.84 12.37 4.79
N ALA A 70 15.21 13.22 3.99
CA ALA A 70 13.75 13.31 3.87
C ALA A 70 13.13 12.01 3.33
N LEU A 71 13.78 11.38 2.35
CA LEU A 71 13.36 10.08 1.83
C LEU A 71 13.50 9.00 2.91
N GLU A 72 14.59 9.00 3.67
CA GLU A 72 14.82 8.07 4.77
C GLU A 72 13.76 8.20 5.88
N VAL A 73 13.40 9.43 6.25
CA VAL A 73 12.28 9.70 7.15
C VAL A 73 10.97 9.17 6.59
N ALA A 74 10.71 9.36 5.29
CA ALA A 74 9.49 8.86 4.64
C ALA A 74 9.43 7.33 4.62
N LEU A 75 10.56 6.63 4.39
CA LEU A 75 10.67 5.17 4.39
C LEU A 75 10.46 4.56 5.78
N ASN A 76 10.95 5.25 6.82
CA ASN A 76 10.79 4.83 8.21
C ASN A 76 9.43 5.21 8.82
N ALA A 77 8.67 6.09 8.17
CA ALA A 77 7.37 6.52 8.67
C ALA A 77 6.37 5.36 8.73
N GLU A 78 5.61 5.29 9.82
CA GLU A 78 4.62 4.25 10.03
C GLU A 78 3.51 4.28 8.96
N GLY A 79 2.98 3.09 8.68
CA GLY A 79 1.85 2.90 7.78
C GLY A 79 2.21 2.76 6.30
N PRO A 80 1.21 2.41 5.46
CA PRO A 80 1.41 2.28 4.03
C PRO A 80 1.56 3.66 3.38
N GLY A 81 2.55 3.78 2.49
CA GLY A 81 2.82 4.97 1.71
C GLY A 81 2.43 4.78 0.25
N ARG A 82 2.01 5.87 -0.40
CA ARG A 82 1.81 5.88 -1.86
C ARG A 82 3.17 5.83 -2.54
N LEU A 83 3.40 4.79 -3.34
CA LEU A 83 4.53 4.66 -4.24
C LEU A 83 4.06 4.98 -5.66
N VAL A 84 4.67 6.00 -6.25
CA VAL A 84 4.54 6.31 -7.67
C VAL A 84 5.83 5.84 -8.34
N HIS A 85 5.72 4.84 -9.21
CA HIS A 85 6.85 4.37 -10.01
C HIS A 85 6.66 4.80 -11.48
N PRO A 86 7.73 4.99 -12.26
CA PRO A 86 7.60 5.35 -13.68
C PRO A 86 6.98 4.21 -14.52
N ASP A 87 7.44 2.97 -14.30
CA ASP A 87 6.97 1.79 -15.05
C ASP A 87 5.82 1.02 -14.37
N PHE A 88 5.66 1.19 -13.05
CA PHE A 88 4.57 0.55 -12.31
C PHE A 88 3.49 1.58 -12.04
N ALA A 89 2.24 1.14 -12.05
CA ALA A 89 1.14 1.97 -11.59
C ALA A 89 1.32 2.36 -10.12
N GLU A 90 0.58 3.37 -9.68
CA GLU A 90 0.61 3.83 -8.31
C GLU A 90 -0.01 2.78 -7.39
N ASP A 91 0.73 2.37 -6.37
CA ASP A 91 0.29 1.37 -5.40
C ASP A 91 0.54 1.86 -3.97
N MET A 92 -0.31 1.42 -3.04
CA MET A 92 -0.07 1.57 -1.60
C MET A 92 0.85 0.45 -1.14
N VAL A 93 2.03 0.81 -0.67
CA VAL A 93 3.08 -0.14 -0.29
C VAL A 93 3.70 0.23 1.04
N ARG A 94 4.29 -0.76 1.70
CA ARG A 94 5.11 -0.59 2.90
C ARG A 94 6.57 -0.90 2.54
N CYS A 95 7.49 -0.05 2.99
CA CYS A 95 8.92 -0.36 2.90
C CYS A 95 9.25 -1.50 3.87
N GLU A 96 9.84 -2.58 3.37
CA GLU A 96 10.29 -3.72 4.17
C GLU A 96 11.76 -3.55 4.56
N VAL A 97 12.60 -3.26 3.57
CA VAL A 97 14.03 -3.02 3.74
C VAL A 97 14.45 -1.94 2.76
N TYR A 98 15.31 -1.03 3.22
CA TYR A 98 16.06 -0.15 2.34
C TYR A 98 17.54 -0.19 2.71
N THR A 99 18.40 0.11 1.74
CA THR A 99 19.84 0.32 1.97
C THR A 99 20.24 1.61 1.30
N ARG A 100 20.92 2.48 2.05
CA ARG A 100 21.49 3.73 1.53
C ARG A 100 22.99 3.52 1.28
N ALA A 101 23.44 3.83 0.08
CA ALA A 101 24.85 3.82 -0.29
C ALA A 101 25.28 5.19 -0.82
N GLN A 102 26.41 5.67 -0.33
CA GLN A 102 27.07 6.87 -0.84
C GLN A 102 28.44 6.49 -1.37
N ARG A 103 28.65 6.73 -2.67
CA ARG A 103 29.94 6.47 -3.32
C ARG A 103 30.73 7.77 -3.35
N ARG A 104 31.91 7.78 -2.71
CA ARG A 104 32.77 8.99 -2.69
C ARG A 104 33.26 9.42 -4.08
N THR A 105 33.30 8.49 -5.02
CA THR A 105 33.66 8.74 -6.43
C THR A 105 32.55 9.45 -7.21
N GLU A 106 31.30 9.30 -6.76
CA GLU A 106 30.10 9.82 -7.40
C GLU A 106 29.50 10.85 -6.45
N GLY A 107 30.16 12.01 -6.34
CA GLY A 107 29.73 13.10 -5.48
C GLY A 107 28.38 13.68 -5.91
N GLY A 108 27.57 14.11 -4.94
CA GLY A 108 26.28 14.78 -5.21
C GLY A 108 25.10 13.83 -5.47
N MET A 109 25.27 12.52 -5.21
CA MET A 109 24.20 11.54 -5.30
C MET A 109 24.20 10.54 -4.13
N ALA A 110 23.01 10.04 -3.80
CA ALA A 110 22.80 8.96 -2.84
C ALA A 110 22.03 7.83 -3.53
N PHE A 111 22.58 6.63 -3.48
CA PHE A 111 21.94 5.42 -4.03
C PHE A 111 21.10 4.75 -2.96
N PHE A 112 19.99 4.19 -3.40
CA PHE A 112 19.06 3.46 -2.55
C PHE A 112 18.63 2.18 -3.24
N ASP A 113 18.70 1.08 -2.49
CA ASP A 113 18.06 -0.17 -2.85
C ASP A 113 16.80 -0.32 -1.99
N PHE A 114 15.66 -0.54 -2.64
CA PHE A 114 14.37 -0.63 -1.98
C PHE A 114 13.74 -2.00 -2.13
N THR A 115 13.16 -2.50 -1.05
CA THR A 115 12.24 -3.63 -1.07
C THR A 115 10.91 -3.19 -0.46
N PHE A 116 9.88 -3.11 -1.28
CA PHE A 116 8.51 -2.76 -0.89
C PHE A 116 7.59 -3.97 -0.99
N VAL A 117 6.60 -4.03 -0.11
CA VAL A 117 5.52 -5.02 -0.15
C VAL A 117 4.18 -4.29 -0.25
N GLU A 118 3.29 -4.78 -1.11
CA GLU A 118 1.91 -4.31 -1.23
C GLU A 118 1.24 -4.28 0.15
N ALA A 119 0.71 -3.11 0.51
CA ALA A 119 -0.07 -2.97 1.72
C ALA A 119 -1.43 -3.63 1.49
N GLY A 120 -1.62 -4.83 2.04
CA GLY A 120 -2.95 -5.42 2.14
C GLY A 120 -3.84 -4.56 3.04
N THR A 121 -5.16 -4.66 2.85
CA THR A 121 -6.12 -4.15 3.82
C THR A 121 -5.80 -4.77 5.17
N SER A 122 -5.39 -3.94 6.14
CA SER A 122 -5.10 -4.43 7.48
C SER A 122 -6.40 -4.95 8.11
N PRO A 123 -6.41 -6.12 8.79
CA PRO A 123 -7.61 -6.59 9.47
C PRO A 123 -8.15 -5.60 10.51
N ALA A 124 -7.32 -4.68 11.01
CA ALA A 124 -7.75 -3.59 11.88
C ALA A 124 -8.69 -2.57 11.19
N GLN A 125 -8.57 -2.37 9.87
CA GLN A 125 -9.45 -1.48 9.11
C GLN A 125 -10.83 -2.09 8.83
N LEU A 126 -10.95 -3.42 8.90
CA LEU A 126 -12.25 -4.09 8.80
C LEU A 126 -13.16 -3.84 10.01
N VAL A 127 -12.62 -3.33 11.13
CA VAL A 127 -13.37 -3.11 12.38
C VAL A 127 -13.88 -1.66 12.53
N THR A 128 -13.43 -0.71 11.71
CA THR A 128 -13.71 0.72 11.97
C THR A 128 -14.89 1.31 11.17
N GLU A 129 -15.41 0.63 10.13
CA GLU A 129 -16.41 1.25 9.25
C GLU A 129 -17.88 0.83 9.49
N ALA A 130 -18.21 -0.16 10.34
CA ALA A 130 -19.59 -0.68 10.33
C ALA A 130 -20.18 -1.21 11.65
N THR A 131 -20.09 -0.51 12.80
CA THR A 131 -21.02 -0.85 13.91
C THR A 131 -21.48 0.32 14.79
N GLN A 132 -20.62 1.25 15.18
CA GLN A 132 -21.03 2.25 16.20
C GLN A 132 -21.86 3.45 15.72
N PRO A 133 -21.50 4.17 14.63
CA PRO A 133 -22.29 5.35 14.22
C PRO A 133 -23.62 4.96 13.57
N ALA A 134 -23.68 3.81 12.87
CA ALA A 134 -24.91 3.30 12.27
C ALA A 134 -25.94 2.82 13.31
N ALA A 135 -25.49 2.11 14.36
CA ALA A 135 -26.36 1.67 15.45
C ALA A 135 -26.95 2.85 16.25
N LYS A 136 -26.16 3.91 16.52
CA LYS A 136 -26.68 5.11 17.21
C LYS A 136 -27.69 5.87 16.36
N LYS A 137 -27.48 5.97 15.03
CA LYS A 137 -28.40 6.67 14.13
C LYS A 137 -29.71 5.90 13.95
N ALA A 138 -29.66 4.57 13.89
CA ALA A 138 -30.85 3.72 13.87
C ALA A 138 -31.62 3.77 15.20
N ALA A 139 -30.92 3.72 16.34
CA ALA A 139 -31.57 3.84 17.66
C ALA A 139 -32.27 5.20 17.85
N ALA A 140 -31.63 6.29 17.44
CA ALA A 140 -32.22 7.63 17.50
C ALA A 140 -33.46 7.75 16.59
N ALA A 141 -33.43 7.17 15.39
CA ALA A 141 -34.58 7.19 14.48
C ALA A 141 -35.78 6.40 15.03
N THR A 142 -35.54 5.27 15.71
CA THR A 142 -36.61 4.50 16.35
C THR A 142 -37.23 5.24 17.55
N SER A 143 -36.43 5.92 18.37
CA SER A 143 -36.96 6.72 19.48
C SER A 143 -37.75 7.94 19.02
N ASP A 144 -37.32 8.60 17.94
CA ASP A 144 -38.04 9.76 17.37
C ASP A 144 -39.36 9.35 16.70
N ALA A 145 -39.39 8.16 16.07
CA ALA A 145 -40.61 7.60 15.50
C ALA A 145 -41.59 7.17 16.60
N ALA A 146 -41.11 6.59 17.70
CA ALA A 146 -41.95 6.20 18.84
C ALA A 146 -42.57 7.41 19.56
N ALA A 147 -41.83 8.52 19.70
CA ALA A 147 -42.34 9.74 20.30
C ALA A 147 -43.47 10.37 19.46
N LYS A 148 -43.33 10.39 18.13
CA LYS A 148 -44.37 10.91 17.24
C LYS A 148 -45.64 10.07 17.22
N GLN A 149 -45.54 8.74 17.39
CA GLN A 149 -46.73 7.89 17.47
C GLN A 149 -47.52 8.10 18.76
N LEU A 150 -46.85 8.38 19.88
CA LEU A 150 -47.49 8.74 21.15
C LEU A 150 -48.16 10.12 21.11
N ASP A 151 -47.53 11.10 20.44
CA ASP A 151 -48.11 12.44 20.33
C ASP A 151 -49.35 12.48 19.42
N ASP A 152 -49.42 11.66 18.36
CA ASP A 152 -50.59 11.57 17.48
C ASP A 152 -51.80 10.87 18.16
N GLU A 153 -51.55 9.95 19.09
CA GLU A 153 -52.60 9.23 19.82
C GLU A 153 -53.24 10.09 20.93
N ILE A 154 -52.50 11.02 21.54
CA ILE A 154 -53.00 11.93 22.59
C ILE A 154 -53.89 13.04 22.01
N VAL A 155 -53.69 13.43 20.75
CA VAL A 155 -54.46 14.51 20.10
C VAL A 155 -55.82 14.04 19.55
N SER A 156 -56.07 12.72 19.47
CA SER A 156 -57.29 12.14 18.90
C SER A 156 -58.38 11.72 19.93
N THR A 157 -58.24 12.08 21.20
CA THR A 157 -59.27 11.88 22.26
C THR A 157 -59.72 13.23 22.82
#